data_AF-A0A7C6EBD1-F1
#
_entry.id   AF-A0A7C6EBD1-F1
#
_cell.length_a   1.000
_cell.length_b   1.000
_cell.length_c   1.000
_cell.angle_alpha   90.00
_cell.angle_beta   90.00
_cell.angle_gamma   90.00
#
_symmetry.space_group_name_H-M   'P 1'
#
loop_
_entity.id
_entity.type
_entity.pdbx_description
1 polymer ?
#
loop_
_entity_poly.entity_id
_entity_poly.type
_entity_poly.pdbx_seq_one_letter_code
_entity_poly.pdbx_strand_id
1 'polypeptide(L)'
;MFDLSILRNIKVKNVTLSGVESSVLVPFYKQNDWEIYFIKRVCDGSIHSAQVAFPGGKKEPQDRDIKFTAVRETFEEIGIKHEQIEIIGRLEPTQTLSSHYIVYPFIGILKSNDFYINKNEVQYVFSVPLEFLIKKYPLKLEQFEYKGRIFNTYLIEYNSEIIWGATARILNNLLEHIVRGD
;
A
#
# COMPACT_ATOMS: atom_id res chain seq x y z
N MET A 1 5.72 -6.98 21.34
CA MET A 1 6.04 -7.35 19.94
C MET A 1 4.71 -7.62 19.23
N PHE A 2 4.40 -6.92 18.13
CA PHE A 2 3.13 -7.11 17.41
C PHE A 2 3.09 -8.49 16.75
N ASP A 3 1.99 -9.21 16.97
CA ASP A 3 1.73 -10.49 16.34
C ASP A 3 1.01 -10.27 15.01
N LEU A 4 1.72 -10.46 13.89
CA LEU A 4 1.14 -10.36 12.55
C LEU A 4 0.32 -11.62 12.17
N SER A 5 0.23 -12.63 13.04
CA SER A 5 -0.59 -13.83 12.77
C SER A 5 -2.07 -13.52 12.58
N ILE A 6 -2.58 -12.46 13.22
CA ILE A 6 -3.95 -11.97 13.05
C ILE A 6 -4.25 -11.64 11.59
N LEU A 7 -3.25 -11.09 10.86
CA LEU A 7 -3.41 -10.69 9.46
C LEU A 7 -3.56 -11.87 8.50
N ARG A 8 -3.25 -13.09 8.94
CA ARG A 8 -3.45 -14.33 8.15
C ARG A 8 -4.90 -14.76 8.05
N ASN A 9 -5.75 -14.32 8.98
CA ASN A 9 -7.11 -14.81 9.12
C ASN A 9 -8.17 -13.77 8.72
N ILE A 10 -7.75 -12.62 8.18
CA ILE A 10 -8.67 -11.56 7.75
C ILE A 10 -9.65 -12.13 6.71
N LYS A 11 -10.94 -12.13 7.10
CA LYS A 11 -12.04 -12.56 6.24
C LYS A 11 -12.48 -11.43 5.34
N VAL A 12 -11.88 -11.34 4.16
CA VAL A 12 -12.26 -10.32 3.19
C VAL A 12 -13.62 -10.62 2.58
N LYS A 13 -14.54 -9.66 2.69
CA LYS A 13 -15.87 -9.75 2.08
C LYS A 13 -15.75 -9.73 0.55
N ASN A 14 -16.58 -10.52 -0.12
CA ASN A 14 -16.73 -10.43 -1.56
C ASN A 14 -17.47 -9.12 -1.89
N VAL A 15 -16.75 -8.16 -2.45
CA VAL A 15 -17.32 -6.90 -2.94
C VAL A 15 -17.25 -6.94 -4.47
N THR A 16 -18.39 -6.68 -5.13
CA THR A 16 -18.41 -6.50 -6.58
C THR A 16 -18.11 -5.03 -6.87
N LEU A 17 -16.94 -4.75 -7.44
CA LEU A 17 -16.54 -3.42 -7.87
C LEU A 17 -16.35 -3.43 -9.40
N SER A 18 -16.67 -2.32 -10.06
CA SER A 18 -16.36 -2.10 -11.47
C SER A 18 -15.21 -1.09 -11.60
N GLY A 19 -14.27 -1.35 -12.50
CA GLY A 19 -13.09 -0.52 -12.68
C GLY A 19 -11.90 -1.29 -13.27
N VAL A 20 -10.78 -0.59 -13.43
CA VAL A 20 -9.52 -1.21 -13.85
C VAL A 20 -8.88 -1.89 -12.65
N GLU A 21 -8.62 -3.19 -12.74
CA GLU A 21 -7.99 -3.93 -11.65
C GLU A 21 -6.51 -3.57 -11.49
N SER A 22 -6.10 -3.37 -10.26
CA SER A 22 -4.72 -3.10 -9.84
C SER A 22 -4.46 -3.77 -8.50
N SER A 23 -3.20 -4.04 -8.21
CA SER A 23 -2.80 -4.74 -7.00
C SER A 23 -1.60 -4.06 -6.38
N VAL A 24 -1.58 -4.00 -5.06
CA VAL A 24 -0.47 -3.43 -4.29
C VAL A 24 -0.01 -4.37 -3.21
N LEU A 25 1.27 -4.32 -2.88
CA LEU A 25 1.84 -5.00 -1.74
C LEU A 25 1.96 -4.02 -0.56
N VAL A 26 1.33 -4.34 0.56
CA VAL A 26 1.58 -3.73 1.86
C VAL A 26 2.80 -4.42 2.47
N PRO A 27 4.01 -3.85 2.37
CA PRO A 27 5.25 -4.57 2.64
C PRO A 27 5.70 -4.34 4.07
N PHE A 28 5.48 -5.33 4.92
CA PHE A 28 6.04 -5.38 6.26
C PHE A 28 7.47 -5.84 6.21
N TYR A 29 8.34 -5.18 6.97
CA TYR A 29 9.70 -5.64 7.21
C TYR A 29 10.01 -5.51 8.69
N LYS A 30 10.81 -6.45 9.20
CA LYS A 30 11.26 -6.43 10.59
C LYS A 30 12.76 -6.31 10.62
N GLN A 31 13.24 -5.14 11.03
CA GLN A 31 14.64 -4.96 11.41
C GLN A 31 14.78 -5.21 12.92
N ASN A 32 14.47 -4.20 13.72
CA ASN A 32 14.32 -4.33 15.18
C ASN A 32 12.84 -4.42 15.55
N ASP A 33 12.05 -3.46 15.03
CA ASP A 33 10.60 -3.42 15.12
C ASP A 33 9.96 -3.60 13.73
N TRP A 34 8.63 -3.75 13.71
CA TRP A 34 7.86 -3.83 12.48
C TRP A 34 7.72 -2.45 11.84
N GLU A 35 7.99 -2.39 10.54
CA GLU A 35 7.81 -1.20 9.72
C GLU A 35 7.06 -1.56 8.45
N ILE A 36 6.42 -0.56 7.83
CA ILE A 36 5.76 -0.71 6.54
C ILE A 36 6.49 0.17 5.53
N TYR A 37 6.90 -0.41 4.41
CA TYR A 37 7.56 0.31 3.32
C TYR A 37 6.56 0.95 2.35
N PHE A 38 6.95 2.11 1.83
CA PHE A 38 6.23 2.90 0.84
C PHE A 38 7.19 3.34 -0.26
N ILE A 39 6.63 3.61 -1.43
CA ILE A 39 7.33 4.26 -2.54
C ILE A 39 6.84 5.70 -2.69
N LYS A 40 7.77 6.57 -3.09
CA LYS A 40 7.43 7.86 -3.71
C LYS A 40 7.48 7.67 -5.21
N ARG A 41 6.36 7.87 -5.89
CA ARG A 41 6.31 7.82 -7.37
C ARG A 41 7.07 9.00 -7.96
N VAL A 42 7.70 8.82 -9.11
CA VAL A 42 8.36 9.92 -9.83
C VAL A 42 7.37 11.02 -10.20
N CYS A 43 7.90 12.22 -10.44
CA CYS A 43 7.14 13.34 -10.99
C CYS A 43 7.06 13.25 -12.53
N ASP A 44 6.23 12.35 -13.04
CA ASP A 44 5.97 12.10 -14.46
C ASP A 44 4.79 12.90 -15.08
N GLY A 45 4.13 13.77 -14.31
CA GLY A 45 2.96 14.53 -14.77
C GLY A 45 1.62 13.75 -14.76
N SER A 46 1.61 12.46 -14.42
CA SER A 46 0.39 11.66 -14.29
C SER A 46 -0.51 12.11 -13.11
N ILE A 47 -1.68 11.48 -12.98
CA ILE A 47 -2.61 11.75 -11.86
C ILE A 47 -1.97 11.35 -10.51
N HIS A 48 -1.20 10.26 -10.49
CA HIS A 48 -0.54 9.71 -9.30
C HIS A 48 0.92 10.16 -9.12
N SER A 49 1.36 11.06 -10.00
CA SER A 49 2.69 11.67 -9.97
C SER A 49 3.04 12.22 -8.59
N ALA A 50 4.26 11.96 -8.11
CA ALA A 50 4.78 12.42 -6.82
C ALA A 50 3.96 12.00 -5.58
N GLN A 51 3.00 11.07 -5.70
CA GLN A 51 2.23 10.56 -4.57
C GLN A 51 2.99 9.45 -3.85
N VAL A 52 2.72 9.33 -2.54
CA VAL A 52 3.14 8.17 -1.76
C VAL A 52 2.17 7.02 -2.02
N ALA A 53 2.72 5.85 -2.31
CA ALA A 53 1.96 4.64 -2.57
C ALA A 53 2.63 3.43 -1.93
N PHE A 54 1.86 2.35 -1.81
CA PHE A 54 2.44 1.02 -1.75
C PHE A 54 2.98 0.62 -3.12
N PRO A 55 4.04 -0.22 -3.20
CA PRO A 55 4.48 -0.77 -4.47
C PRO A 55 3.37 -1.60 -5.10
N GLY A 56 3.17 -1.44 -6.40
CA GLY A 56 2.05 -2.03 -7.10
C GLY A 56 1.60 -1.26 -8.34
N GLY A 57 0.70 -1.88 -9.09
CA GLY A 57 0.28 -1.37 -10.37
C GLY A 57 -0.90 -2.11 -10.97
N LYS A 58 -1.13 -1.88 -12.25
CA LYS A 58 -2.29 -2.39 -12.98
C LYS A 58 -2.13 -3.89 -13.24
N LYS A 59 -3.24 -4.64 -13.15
CA LYS A 59 -3.25 -6.03 -13.62
C LYS A 59 -3.04 -6.09 -15.12
N GLU A 60 -2.05 -6.86 -15.54
CA GLU A 60 -1.78 -7.09 -16.96
C GLU A 60 -2.48 -8.37 -17.48
N PRO A 61 -2.71 -8.49 -18.79
CA PRO A 61 -3.34 -9.68 -19.38
C PRO A 61 -2.61 -10.98 -19.06
N GLN A 62 -1.28 -10.95 -18.97
CA GLN A 62 -0.43 -12.10 -18.65
C GLN A 62 -0.35 -12.43 -17.15
N ASP A 63 -0.86 -11.55 -16.28
CA ASP A 63 -0.89 -11.83 -14.84
C ASP A 63 -1.89 -12.96 -14.55
N ARG A 64 -1.35 -14.08 -14.03
CA ARG A 64 -2.13 -15.28 -13.70
C ARG A 64 -3.24 -15.05 -12.68
N ASP A 65 -3.02 -14.13 -11.74
CA ASP A 65 -3.96 -13.73 -10.71
C ASP A 65 -3.58 -12.34 -10.16
N ILE A 66 -4.48 -11.72 -9.39
CA ILE A 66 -4.28 -10.38 -8.84
C ILE A 66 -3.17 -10.34 -7.77
N LYS A 67 -2.87 -11.46 -7.11
CA LYS A 67 -1.78 -11.55 -6.12
C LYS A 67 -0.43 -11.48 -6.82
N PHE A 68 -0.31 -12.16 -7.96
CA PHE A 68 0.88 -12.14 -8.80
C PHE A 68 1.16 -10.73 -9.31
N THR A 69 0.14 -9.95 -9.68
CA THR A 69 0.29 -8.53 -10.04
C THR A 69 1.03 -7.75 -8.95
N ALA A 70 0.62 -7.84 -7.67
CA ALA A 70 1.31 -7.13 -6.58
C ALA A 70 2.80 -7.53 -6.46
N VAL A 71 3.10 -8.82 -6.60
CA VAL A 71 4.46 -9.34 -6.50
C VAL A 71 5.31 -8.93 -7.70
N ARG A 72 4.78 -9.01 -8.92
CA ARG A 72 5.45 -8.58 -10.15
C ARG A 72 5.80 -7.09 -10.09
N GLU A 73 4.81 -6.26 -9.80
CA GLU A 73 4.99 -4.81 -9.71
C GLU A 73 5.97 -4.42 -8.61
N THR A 74 5.93 -5.10 -7.45
CA THR A 74 6.94 -4.88 -6.39
C THR A 74 8.36 -5.19 -6.88
N PHE A 75 8.53 -6.26 -7.65
CA PHE A 75 9.82 -6.56 -8.25
C PHE A 75 10.24 -5.50 -9.28
N GLU A 76 9.33 -5.05 -10.14
CA GLU A 76 9.62 -4.04 -11.17
C GLU A 76 9.97 -2.67 -10.57
N GLU A 77 9.26 -2.24 -9.51
CA GLU A 77 9.43 -0.92 -8.91
C GLU A 77 10.64 -0.85 -7.94
N ILE A 78 10.85 -1.89 -7.11
CA ILE A 78 11.83 -1.86 -6.01
C ILE A 78 12.77 -3.08 -5.96
N GLY A 79 12.70 -4.00 -6.92
CA GLY A 79 13.67 -5.09 -7.10
C GLY A 79 13.55 -6.27 -6.14
N ILE A 80 12.54 -6.28 -5.26
CA ILE A 80 12.34 -7.39 -4.31
C ILE A 80 11.75 -8.59 -5.04
N LYS A 81 12.47 -9.71 -5.02
CA LYS A 81 12.06 -10.94 -5.72
C LYS A 81 10.94 -11.67 -4.99
N HIS A 82 10.20 -12.49 -5.72
CA HIS A 82 9.06 -13.22 -5.17
C HIS A 82 9.44 -14.14 -3.99
N GLU A 83 10.63 -14.74 -3.98
CA GLU A 83 11.09 -15.62 -2.89
C GLU A 83 11.39 -14.84 -1.61
N GLN A 84 11.59 -13.53 -1.73
CA GLN A 84 11.84 -12.60 -0.63
C GLN A 84 10.53 -12.03 -0.06
N ILE A 85 9.36 -12.43 -0.58
CA ILE A 85 8.04 -11.99 -0.13
C ILE A 85 7.24 -13.19 0.38
N GLU A 86 6.86 -13.17 1.66
CA GLU A 86 5.84 -14.06 2.20
C GLU A 86 4.49 -13.33 2.22
N ILE A 87 3.56 -13.69 1.33
CA ILE A 87 2.20 -13.17 1.39
C ILE A 87 1.47 -13.85 2.55
N ILE A 88 1.05 -13.05 3.53
CA ILE A 88 0.37 -13.54 4.74
C ILE A 88 -1.13 -13.31 4.69
N GLY A 89 -1.63 -12.35 3.91
CA GLY A 89 -3.06 -12.03 3.87
C GLY A 89 -3.40 -11.02 2.78
N ARG A 90 -4.64 -10.56 2.78
CA ARG A 90 -5.13 -9.49 1.91
C ARG A 90 -6.22 -8.70 2.65
N LEU A 91 -6.45 -7.47 2.23
CA LEU A 91 -7.52 -6.62 2.78
C LEU A 91 -8.67 -6.46 1.77
N GLU A 92 -9.74 -5.77 2.18
CA GLU A 92 -10.79 -5.36 1.27
C GLU A 92 -10.25 -4.51 0.11
N PRO A 93 -10.73 -4.73 -1.13
CA PRO A 93 -10.37 -3.87 -2.24
C PRO A 93 -10.93 -2.46 -2.02
N THR A 94 -10.17 -1.44 -2.43
CA THR A 94 -10.60 -0.03 -2.37
C THR A 94 -10.57 0.59 -3.76
N GLN A 95 -11.50 1.51 -4.04
CA GLN A 95 -11.44 2.29 -5.28
C GLN A 95 -10.60 3.55 -5.10
N THR A 96 -9.91 3.95 -6.16
CA THR A 96 -9.23 5.25 -6.24
C THR A 96 -10.26 6.38 -6.39
N LEU A 97 -9.99 7.56 -5.81
CA LEU A 97 -10.93 8.69 -5.87
C LEU A 97 -10.94 9.40 -7.23
N SER A 98 -9.89 9.21 -8.03
CA SER A 98 -9.60 10.05 -9.20
C SER A 98 -9.44 9.29 -10.51
N SER A 99 -9.30 7.96 -10.50
CA SER A 99 -8.86 7.19 -11.68
C SER A 99 -9.65 5.89 -11.95
N HIS A 100 -10.72 5.60 -11.20
CA HIS A 100 -11.57 4.41 -11.40
C HIS A 100 -10.84 3.05 -11.33
N TYR A 101 -9.67 3.02 -10.68
CA TYR A 101 -8.98 1.77 -10.35
C TYR A 101 -9.59 1.10 -9.12
N ILE A 102 -9.66 -0.22 -9.16
CA ILE A 102 -9.89 -1.09 -8.01
C ILE A 102 -8.52 -1.59 -7.56
N VAL A 103 -8.15 -1.25 -6.33
CA VAL A 103 -6.87 -1.61 -5.75
C VAL A 103 -7.08 -2.78 -4.79
N TYR A 104 -6.45 -3.92 -5.10
CA TYR A 104 -6.43 -5.11 -4.26
C TYR A 104 -5.15 -5.15 -3.42
N PRO A 105 -5.21 -4.87 -2.11
CA PRO A 105 -4.05 -4.88 -1.24
C PRO A 105 -3.71 -6.29 -0.73
N PHE A 106 -2.48 -6.72 -0.94
CA PHE A 106 -1.91 -7.94 -0.34
C PHE A 106 -0.91 -7.58 0.74
N ILE A 107 -0.97 -8.28 1.87
CA ILE A 107 -0.05 -8.08 2.98
C ILE A 107 1.11 -9.05 2.81
N GLY A 108 2.33 -8.52 2.72
CA GLY A 108 3.53 -9.33 2.56
C GLY A 108 4.58 -9.01 3.62
N ILE A 109 5.28 -10.04 4.09
CA ILE A 109 6.50 -9.90 4.90
C ILE A 109 7.69 -10.00 3.96
N LEU A 110 8.51 -8.94 3.93
CA LEU A 110 9.76 -8.90 3.21
C LEU A 110 10.86 -9.59 4.03
N LYS A 111 11.71 -10.37 3.34
CA LYS A 111 12.88 -11.02 3.93
C LYS A 111 14.16 -10.18 3.82
N SER A 112 14.14 -9.11 3.02
CA SER A 112 15.25 -8.19 2.78
C SER A 112 14.70 -6.80 2.49
N ASN A 113 15.50 -5.79 2.78
CA ASN A 113 15.28 -4.39 2.45
C ASN A 113 16.34 -3.87 1.45
N ASP A 114 17.00 -4.77 0.72
CA ASP A 114 17.97 -4.45 -0.32
C ASP A 114 17.22 -4.07 -1.61
N PHE A 115 16.80 -2.80 -1.69
CA PHE A 115 16.01 -2.32 -2.82
C PHE A 115 16.87 -2.00 -4.05
N TYR A 116 16.41 -2.45 -5.21
CA TYR A 116 16.90 -1.98 -6.50
C TYR A 116 15.81 -1.15 -7.16
N ILE A 117 15.91 0.17 -7.01
CA ILE A 117 14.86 1.11 -7.39
C ILE A 117 14.86 1.34 -8.91
N ASN A 118 13.71 1.07 -9.55
CA ASN A 118 13.47 1.51 -10.92
C ASN A 118 13.18 3.03 -10.94
N LYS A 119 14.20 3.80 -11.28
CA LYS A 119 14.17 5.27 -11.29
C LYS A 119 13.20 5.88 -12.32
N ASN A 120 12.65 5.09 -13.24
CA ASN A 120 11.63 5.55 -14.17
C ASN A 120 10.25 5.66 -13.49
N GLU A 121 10.04 4.98 -12.37
CA GLU A 121 8.72 4.87 -11.72
C GLU A 121 8.76 5.29 -10.25
N VAL A 122 9.86 4.98 -9.56
CA VAL A 122 10.05 5.26 -8.14
C VAL A 122 11.20 6.23 -7.94
N GLN A 123 10.91 7.32 -7.23
CA GLN A 123 11.90 8.32 -6.83
C GLN A 123 12.71 7.85 -5.63
N TYR A 124 12.06 7.33 -4.60
CA TYR A 124 12.69 6.72 -3.43
C TYR A 124 11.73 5.80 -2.68
N VAL A 125 12.31 4.96 -1.83
CA VAL A 125 11.61 4.08 -0.88
C VAL A 125 11.85 4.60 0.52
N PHE A 126 10.83 4.56 1.38
CA PHE A 126 10.95 4.88 2.80
C PHE A 126 10.04 3.98 3.63
N SER A 127 10.33 3.83 4.91
CA SER A 127 9.48 3.09 5.85
C SER A 127 8.84 3.98 6.90
N VAL A 128 7.70 3.53 7.42
CA VAL A 128 7.05 4.13 8.59
C VAL A 128 6.95 3.04 9.67
N PRO A 129 7.41 3.31 10.91
CA PRO A 129 7.24 2.37 12.02
C PRO A 129 5.78 2.02 12.26
N LEU A 130 5.48 0.73 12.44
CA LEU A 130 4.12 0.26 12.67
C LEU A 130 3.50 0.90 13.92
N GLU A 131 4.30 1.06 14.98
CA GLU A 131 3.84 1.69 16.23
C GLU A 131 3.39 3.14 16.01
N PHE A 132 4.07 3.89 15.14
CA PHE A 132 3.66 5.24 14.77
C PHE A 132 2.30 5.21 14.06
N LEU A 133 2.11 4.30 13.09
CA LEU A 133 0.86 4.17 12.35
C LEU A 133 -0.32 3.79 13.26
N ILE A 134 -0.11 2.87 14.20
CA ILE A 134 -1.15 2.46 15.17
C ILE A 134 -1.60 3.64 16.02
N LYS A 135 -0.68 4.50 16.48
CA LYS A 135 -1.01 5.71 17.25
C LYS A 135 -1.86 6.72 16.46
N LYS A 136 -1.94 6.60 15.13
CA LYS A 136 -2.80 7.43 14.28
C LYS A 136 -4.22 6.88 14.14
N TYR A 137 -4.47 5.61 14.47
CA TYR A 137 -5.79 5.01 14.32
C TYR A 137 -6.79 5.49 15.41
N PRO A 138 -8.09 5.69 15.07
CA PRO A 138 -8.64 5.71 13.71
C PRO A 138 -8.22 6.98 12.96
N LEU A 139 -7.94 6.85 11.66
CA LEU A 139 -7.68 8.01 10.82
C LEU A 139 -8.95 8.86 10.69
N LYS A 140 -8.78 10.17 10.68
CA LYS A 140 -9.89 11.12 10.49
C LYS A 140 -9.94 11.59 9.05
N LEU A 141 -11.16 11.77 8.54
CA LEU A 141 -11.38 12.38 7.25
C LEU A 141 -11.10 13.87 7.33
N GLU A 142 -10.30 14.36 6.40
CA GLU A 142 -9.89 15.75 6.29
C GLU A 142 -10.04 16.23 4.85
N GLN A 143 -10.25 17.53 4.68
CA GLN A 143 -10.21 18.17 3.36
C GLN A 143 -8.76 18.36 2.94
N PHE A 144 -8.39 17.74 1.82
CA PHE A 144 -7.06 17.82 1.25
C PHE A 144 -7.12 18.41 -0.15
N GLU A 145 -6.47 19.55 -0.37
CA GLU A 145 -6.33 20.13 -1.70
C GLU A 145 -5.12 19.55 -2.42
N TYR A 146 -5.34 18.95 -3.58
CA TYR A 146 -4.29 18.42 -4.43
C TYR A 146 -4.52 18.82 -5.89
N LYS A 147 -3.53 19.47 -6.51
CA LYS A 147 -3.60 19.98 -7.90
C LYS A 147 -4.88 20.79 -8.17
N GLY A 148 -5.29 21.66 -7.23
CA GLY A 148 -6.46 22.54 -7.35
C GLY A 148 -7.81 21.85 -7.19
N ARG A 149 -7.84 20.62 -6.66
CA ARG A 149 -9.08 19.88 -6.33
C ARG A 149 -9.09 19.50 -4.86
N ILE A 150 -10.25 19.64 -4.22
CA ILE A 150 -10.44 19.26 -2.82
C ILE A 150 -10.95 17.82 -2.76
N PHE A 151 -10.27 16.99 -1.97
CA PHE A 151 -10.66 15.62 -1.68
C PHE A 151 -11.00 15.49 -0.19
N ASN A 152 -12.08 14.79 0.13
CA ASN A 152 -12.33 14.37 1.51
C ASN A 152 -11.70 13.00 1.72
N THR A 153 -10.60 12.92 2.48
CA THR A 153 -9.77 11.71 2.55
C THR A 153 -9.04 11.56 3.88
N TYR A 154 -8.48 10.38 4.14
CA TYR A 154 -7.59 10.17 5.28
C TYR A 154 -6.20 10.71 4.97
N LEU A 155 -5.55 11.32 5.96
CA LEU A 155 -4.20 11.85 5.86
C LEU A 155 -3.32 11.30 6.99
N ILE A 156 -2.09 10.95 6.64
CA ILE A 156 -1.00 10.71 7.60
C ILE A 156 0.21 11.49 7.11
N GLU A 157 0.70 12.39 7.94
CA GLU A 157 1.98 13.06 7.72
C GLU A 157 3.09 12.34 8.49
N TYR A 158 4.20 12.04 7.80
CA TYR A 158 5.40 11.45 8.39
C TYR A 158 6.64 11.95 7.66
N ASN A 159 7.58 12.58 8.38
CA ASN A 159 8.84 13.11 7.81
C ASN A 159 8.64 13.93 6.53
N SER A 160 7.65 14.83 6.52
CA SER A 160 7.25 15.67 5.36
C SER A 160 6.57 14.93 4.20
N GLU A 161 6.39 13.61 4.31
CA GLU A 161 5.57 12.85 3.38
C GLU A 161 4.11 12.87 3.79
N ILE A 162 3.23 13.00 2.80
CA ILE A 162 1.79 12.93 2.98
C ILE A 162 1.29 11.63 2.36
N ILE A 163 0.80 10.73 3.21
CA ILE A 163 0.11 9.51 2.81
C ILE A 163 -1.38 9.80 2.80
N TRP A 164 -2.02 9.64 1.64
CA TRP A 164 -3.43 10.01 1.46
C TRP A 164 -4.14 9.10 0.46
N GLY A 165 -5.43 9.35 0.24
CA GLY A 165 -6.17 8.69 -0.83
C GLY A 165 -6.32 7.18 -0.62
N ALA A 166 -6.08 6.39 -1.68
CA ALA A 166 -6.22 4.93 -1.62
C ALA A 166 -5.23 4.31 -0.61
N THR A 167 -3.99 4.79 -0.59
CA THR A 167 -2.96 4.35 0.35
C THR A 167 -3.40 4.53 1.81
N ALA A 168 -3.90 5.72 2.17
CA ALA A 168 -4.38 5.98 3.53
C ALA A 168 -5.65 5.21 3.89
N ARG A 169 -6.54 4.92 2.92
CA ARG A 169 -7.70 4.03 3.14
C ARG A 169 -7.27 2.60 3.43
N ILE A 170 -6.33 2.07 2.66
CA ILE A 170 -5.77 0.72 2.88
C ILE A 170 -5.11 0.67 4.27
N LEU A 171 -4.35 1.71 4.66
CA LEU A 171 -3.78 1.81 5.99
C LEU A 171 -4.84 1.86 7.09
N ASN A 172 -5.89 2.66 6.96
CA ASN A 172 -6.93 2.74 7.99
C ASN A 172 -7.60 1.38 8.22
N ASN A 173 -7.89 0.64 7.15
CA ASN A 173 -8.49 -0.69 7.23
C ASN A 173 -7.50 -1.74 7.78
N LEU A 174 -6.22 -1.70 7.39
CA LEU A 174 -5.17 -2.52 8.01
C LEU A 174 -5.07 -2.28 9.52
N LEU A 175 -5.04 -1.01 9.93
CA LEU A 175 -4.89 -0.62 11.32
C LEU A 175 -6.11 -0.98 12.16
N GLU A 176 -7.31 -0.97 11.56
CA GLU A 176 -8.53 -1.48 12.20
C GLU A 176 -8.38 -2.95 12.62
N HIS A 177 -7.94 -3.81 11.70
CA HIS A 177 -7.67 -5.23 11.98
C HIS A 177 -6.59 -5.41 13.05
N ILE A 178 -5.51 -4.63 12.99
CA ILE A 178 -4.43 -4.71 13.98
C ILE A 178 -4.89 -4.30 15.38
N VAL A 179 -5.68 -3.23 15.48
CA VAL A 179 -6.15 -2.70 16.78
C VAL A 179 -7.26 -3.56 17.38
N ARG A 180 -8.12 -4.14 16.55
CA ARG A 180 -9.18 -5.07 17.00
C ARG A 180 -8.66 -6.46 17.31
N GLY A 181 -7.59 -6.89 16.63
CA GLY A 181 -7.02 -8.23 16.75
C GLY A 181 -7.79 -9.30 15.97
N ASP A 182 -8.44 -8.94 14.86
CA ASP A 182 -9.29 -9.80 14.03
C ASP A 182 -9.04 -9.73 12.52
#